data_AF-K5BUI0-F1
#
_entry.id   AF-K5BUI0-F1
#
_cell.length_a   1.000
_cell.length_b   1.000
_cell.length_c   1.000
_cell.angle_alpha   90.00
_cell.angle_beta   90.00
_cell.angle_gamma   90.00
#
_symmetry.space_group_name_H-M   'P 1'
#
loop_
_entity.id
_entity.type
_entity.pdbx_description
1 polymer ?
#
loop_
_entity_poly.entity_id
_entity_poly.type
_entity_poly.pdbx_seq_one_letter_code
_entity_poly.pdbx_strand_id
1 'polypeptide(L)'
;MNQAAKTVSDALLGLDFKNVEIGGMIYTIKPPTIKIICRAIHHFSKIGMEGDNIMEAIKELPKVSGDMLKGISCFICGNEDLAKALEDGTFEEIKNALEECFSMMDISAFQCVSSMKNVSMLAAKPKQ
;
A
#
# COMPACT_ATOMS: atom_id res chain seq x y z
N MET A 1 15.83 17.53 -12.22
CA MET A 1 16.63 16.28 -12.12
C MET A 1 16.69 15.70 -10.70
N ASN A 2 16.35 16.43 -9.63
CA ASN A 2 16.46 15.95 -8.23
C ASN A 2 15.11 15.55 -7.57
N GLN A 3 13.98 15.77 -8.25
CA GLN A 3 12.67 15.55 -7.63
C GLN A 3 12.34 14.07 -7.45
N ALA A 4 12.62 13.23 -8.45
CA ALA A 4 12.42 11.78 -8.34
C ALA A 4 13.32 11.14 -7.26
N ALA A 5 14.59 11.56 -7.18
CA ALA A 5 15.50 11.09 -6.13
C ALA A 5 15.03 11.52 -4.73
N LYS A 6 14.52 12.76 -4.59
CA LYS A 6 13.91 13.24 -3.35
C LYS A 6 12.66 12.43 -2.99
N THR A 7 11.71 12.25 -3.91
CA THR A 7 10.49 11.45 -3.68
C THR A 7 10.81 10.04 -3.19
N VAL A 8 11.76 9.36 -3.84
CA VAL A 8 12.16 8.01 -3.44
C VAL A 8 12.89 8.01 -2.10
N SER A 9 13.76 8.98 -1.85
CA SER A 9 14.44 9.10 -0.55
C SER A 9 13.45 9.39 0.58
N ASP A 10 12.50 10.30 0.38
CA ASP A 10 11.48 10.65 1.38
C ASP A 10 10.59 9.43 1.68
N ALA A 11 10.20 8.68 0.66
CA ALA A 11 9.46 7.43 0.81
C ALA A 11 10.23 6.36 1.60
N LEU A 12 11.51 6.12 1.25
CA LEU A 12 12.34 5.10 1.90
C LEU A 12 12.77 5.48 3.32
N LEU A 13 12.94 6.77 3.60
CA LEU A 13 13.25 7.28 4.94
C LEU A 13 11.99 7.42 5.82
N GLY A 14 10.80 7.18 5.26
CA GLY A 14 9.52 7.33 5.97
C GLY A 14 9.16 8.77 6.28
N LEU A 15 9.69 9.72 5.52
CA LEU A 15 9.33 11.14 5.55
C LEU A 15 8.05 11.40 4.74
N ASP A 16 7.73 10.53 3.79
CA ASP A 16 6.44 10.49 3.12
C ASP A 16 5.48 9.55 3.86
N PHE A 17 4.31 10.07 4.19
CA PHE A 17 3.27 9.34 4.89
C PHE A 17 1.92 10.04 4.75
N LYS A 18 0.85 9.28 4.98
CA LYS A 18 -0.50 9.79 5.13
C LYS A 18 -1.13 9.25 6.39
N ASN A 19 -2.10 10.00 6.92
CA ASN A 19 -2.84 9.61 8.11
C ASN A 19 -4.27 9.29 7.73
N VAL A 20 -4.81 8.23 8.33
CA VAL A 20 -6.19 7.80 8.15
C VAL A 20 -6.83 7.61 9.52
N GLU A 21 -8.08 8.01 9.66
CA GLU A 21 -8.85 7.79 10.88
C GLU A 21 -9.78 6.60 10.68
N ILE A 22 -9.73 5.64 11.60
CA ILE A 22 -10.54 4.42 11.59
C ILE A 22 -10.98 4.15 13.02
N GLY A 23 -12.29 4.11 13.28
CA GLY A 23 -12.83 3.87 14.63
C GLY A 23 -12.37 4.90 15.67
N GLY A 24 -12.16 6.16 15.26
CA GLY A 24 -11.68 7.24 16.14
C GLY A 24 -10.18 7.20 16.48
N MET A 25 -9.42 6.29 15.87
CA MET A 25 -7.96 6.19 16.00
C MET A 25 -7.27 6.61 14.71
N ILE A 26 -6.14 7.34 14.84
CA ILE A 26 -5.33 7.79 13.69
C ILE A 26 -4.22 6.78 13.44
N TYR A 27 -4.15 6.27 12.21
CA TYR A 27 -3.11 5.37 11.72
C TYR A 27 -2.27 6.04 10.64
N THR A 28 -0.96 5.81 10.68
CA THR A 28 -0.03 6.33 9.68
C THR A 28 0.29 5.26 8.64
N ILE A 29 0.04 5.58 7.38
CA ILE A 29 0.38 4.78 6.21
C ILE A 29 1.67 5.35 5.60
N LYS A 30 2.66 4.48 5.43
CA LYS A 30 3.91 4.81 4.73
C LYS A 30 3.94 4.08 3.38
N PRO A 31 4.76 4.53 2.41
CA PRO A 31 4.99 3.80 1.17
C PRO A 31 5.33 2.33 1.45
N PRO A 32 4.51 1.37 1.00
CA PRO A 32 4.71 -0.02 1.35
C PRO A 32 5.82 -0.65 0.51
N THR A 33 6.58 -1.58 1.12
CA THR A 33 7.53 -2.41 0.38
C THR A 33 6.80 -3.47 -0.46
N ILE A 34 7.45 -4.01 -1.49
CA ILE A 34 6.91 -5.12 -2.31
C ILE A 34 6.43 -6.29 -1.43
N LYS A 35 7.16 -6.62 -0.36
CA LYS A 35 6.76 -7.67 0.58
C LYS A 35 5.41 -7.38 1.26
N ILE A 36 5.19 -6.13 1.68
CA ILE A 36 3.94 -5.69 2.31
C ILE A 36 2.81 -5.71 1.29
N ILE A 37 3.06 -5.21 0.08
CA ILE A 37 2.08 -5.25 -1.02
C ILE A 37 1.64 -6.70 -1.29
N CYS A 38 2.57 -7.64 -1.42
CA CYS A 38 2.24 -9.05 -1.66
C CYS A 38 1.43 -9.66 -0.50
N ARG A 39 1.71 -9.28 0.75
CA ARG A 39 0.93 -9.72 1.93
C ARG A 39 -0.51 -9.22 1.85
N ALA A 40 -0.70 -7.94 1.56
CA ALA A 40 -2.05 -7.37 1.41
C ALA A 40 -2.82 -8.02 0.25
N ILE A 41 -2.17 -8.20 -0.91
CA ILE A 41 -2.77 -8.88 -2.07
C ILE A 41 -3.18 -10.32 -1.73
N HIS A 42 -2.39 -11.05 -0.93
CA HIS A 42 -2.77 -12.40 -0.49
C HIS A 42 -4.08 -12.45 0.30
N HIS A 43 -4.40 -11.39 1.06
CA HIS A 43 -5.70 -11.27 1.72
C HIS A 43 -6.78 -10.81 0.73
N PHE A 44 -6.49 -9.79 -0.08
CA PHE A 44 -7.46 -9.28 -1.06
C PHE A 44 -7.86 -10.32 -2.12
N SER A 45 -6.98 -11.26 -2.48
CA SER A 45 -7.29 -12.35 -3.41
C SER A 45 -8.36 -13.31 -2.89
N LYS A 46 -8.70 -13.25 -1.59
CA LYS A 46 -9.76 -14.04 -0.96
C LYS A 46 -11.10 -13.30 -0.95
N ILE A 47 -11.08 -12.02 -1.32
CA ILE A 47 -12.27 -11.18 -1.48
C ILE A 47 -12.70 -11.30 -2.94
N GLY A 48 -14.00 -11.51 -3.17
CA GLY A 48 -14.58 -11.46 -4.51
C GLY A 48 -14.58 -10.03 -5.06
N MET A 49 -13.41 -9.52 -5.40
CA MET A 49 -13.23 -8.22 -6.04
C MET A 49 -13.47 -8.39 -7.53
N GLU A 50 -14.67 -8.01 -8.00
CA GLU A 50 -15.00 -7.92 -9.42
C GLU A 50 -14.89 -6.45 -9.86
N GLY A 51 -14.15 -6.17 -10.94
CA GLY A 51 -13.95 -4.82 -11.48
C GLY A 51 -12.66 -4.69 -12.31
N ASP A 52 -12.64 -3.77 -13.28
CA ASP A 52 -11.49 -3.54 -14.17
C ASP A 52 -10.35 -2.78 -13.47
N ASN A 53 -10.66 -2.09 -12.37
CA ASN A 53 -9.68 -1.44 -11.51
C ASN A 53 -10.03 -1.62 -10.03
N ILE A 54 -9.00 -1.49 -9.18
CA ILE A 54 -9.08 -1.69 -7.74
C ILE A 54 -10.11 -0.73 -7.10
N MET A 55 -10.25 0.49 -7.59
CA MET A 55 -11.16 1.50 -7.05
C MET A 55 -12.64 1.13 -7.27
N GLU A 56 -12.95 0.53 -8.42
CA GLU A 56 -14.28 -0.02 -8.74
C GLU A 56 -14.55 -1.28 -7.94
N ALA A 57 -13.56 -2.17 -7.85
CA ALA A 57 -13.67 -3.38 -7.05
C ALA A 57 -13.94 -3.09 -5.56
N ILE A 58 -13.48 -1.95 -5.04
CA ILE A 58 -13.75 -1.50 -3.67
C ILE A 58 -15.20 -1.00 -3.50
N LYS A 59 -15.77 -0.34 -4.52
CA LYS A 59 -17.15 0.19 -4.47
C LYS A 59 -18.20 -0.92 -4.50
N GLU A 60 -17.88 -2.02 -5.16
CA GLU A 60 -18.76 -3.20 -5.28
C GLU A 60 -18.78 -4.05 -4.00
N LEU A 61 -17.91 -3.76 -3.01
CA LEU A 61 -17.87 -4.56 -1.78
C LEU A 61 -19.07 -4.23 -0.89
N PRO A 62 -19.95 -5.21 -0.61
CA PRO A 62 -21.18 -4.95 0.12
C PRO A 62 -20.95 -4.70 1.61
N LYS A 63 -19.82 -5.16 2.17
CA LYS A 63 -19.43 -5.05 3.59
C LYS A 63 -17.91 -5.11 3.76
N VAL A 64 -17.43 -4.55 4.86
CA VAL A 64 -16.06 -4.77 5.35
C VAL A 64 -15.88 -6.25 5.68
N SER A 65 -14.90 -6.90 5.07
CA SER A 65 -14.56 -8.30 5.34
C SER A 65 -13.31 -8.41 6.21
N GLY A 66 -13.16 -9.52 6.95
CA GLY A 66 -11.96 -9.75 7.76
C GLY A 66 -10.67 -9.74 6.93
N ASP A 67 -10.68 -10.29 5.72
CA ASP A 67 -9.52 -10.22 4.82
C ASP A 67 -9.22 -8.80 4.34
N MET A 68 -10.24 -7.94 4.20
CA MET A 68 -10.03 -6.52 3.89
C MET A 68 -9.26 -5.82 5.01
N LEU A 69 -9.68 -6.03 6.25
CA LEU A 69 -9.04 -5.48 7.44
C LEU A 69 -7.61 -5.99 7.61
N LYS A 70 -7.36 -7.28 7.33
CA LYS A 70 -6.01 -7.86 7.33
C LYS A 70 -5.11 -7.24 6.26
N GLY A 71 -5.65 -6.97 5.08
CA GLY A 71 -4.92 -6.27 4.02
C GLY A 71 -4.54 -4.84 4.42
N ILE A 72 -5.47 -4.08 5.00
CA ILE A 72 -5.20 -2.72 5.50
C ILE A 72 -4.22 -2.73 6.67
N SER A 73 -4.36 -3.68 7.60
CA SER A 73 -3.39 -3.89 8.68
C SER A 73 -1.98 -4.07 8.12
N CYS A 74 -1.83 -4.84 7.02
CA CYS A 74 -0.53 -5.01 6.38
C CYS A 74 0.06 -3.69 5.89
N PHE A 75 -0.75 -2.76 5.36
CA PHE A 75 -0.26 -1.44 4.95
C PHE A 75 0.14 -0.54 6.13
N ILE A 76 -0.59 -0.62 7.23
CA ILE A 76 -0.34 0.23 8.41
C ILE A 76 0.89 -0.26 9.18
N CYS A 77 0.99 -1.57 9.46
CA CYS A 77 1.99 -2.12 10.38
C CYS A 77 2.85 -3.26 9.79
N GLY A 78 2.61 -3.65 8.54
CA GLY A 78 3.38 -4.68 7.84
C GLY A 78 2.90 -6.12 8.04
N ASN A 79 1.88 -6.36 8.89
CA ASN A 79 1.29 -7.66 9.17
C ASN A 79 -0.22 -7.55 9.49
N GLU A 80 -0.87 -8.62 9.97
CA GLU A 80 -2.32 -8.66 10.25
C GLU A 80 -2.71 -8.28 11.69
N ASP A 81 -1.77 -7.80 12.51
CA ASP A 81 -1.98 -7.63 13.96
C ASP A 81 -3.05 -6.58 14.32
N LEU A 82 -3.27 -5.59 13.44
CA LEU A 82 -4.27 -4.54 13.64
C LEU A 82 -5.66 -4.92 13.13
N ALA A 83 -5.84 -6.06 12.45
CA ALA A 83 -7.10 -6.39 11.79
C ALA A 83 -8.33 -6.29 12.73
N LYS A 84 -8.19 -6.75 13.98
CA LYS A 84 -9.25 -6.66 14.99
C LYS A 84 -9.55 -5.22 15.43
N ALA A 85 -8.52 -4.38 15.57
CA ALA A 85 -8.70 -2.98 15.96
C ALA A 85 -9.38 -2.15 14.85
N LEU A 86 -9.28 -2.60 13.60
CA LEU A 86 -9.91 -1.96 12.45
C LEU A 86 -11.39 -2.36 12.30
N GLU A 87 -11.89 -3.36 13.04
CA GLU A 87 -13.31 -3.77 13.01
C GLU A 87 -14.25 -2.67 13.54
N ASP A 88 -13.74 -1.79 14.41
CA ASP A 88 -14.49 -0.66 14.94
C ASP A 88 -14.69 0.47 13.90
N GLY A 89 -14.02 0.37 12.74
CA GLY A 89 -14.11 1.34 11.66
C GLY A 89 -15.38 1.22 10.83
N THR A 90 -15.88 2.36 10.34
CA THR A 90 -16.99 2.36 9.38
C THR A 90 -16.53 1.94 7.99
N PHE A 91 -17.45 1.50 7.14
CA PHE A 91 -17.11 1.13 5.75
C PHE A 91 -16.45 2.27 4.98
N GLU A 92 -16.91 3.52 5.15
CA GLU A 92 -16.31 4.69 4.48
C GLU A 92 -14.90 4.99 5.00
N GLU A 93 -14.64 4.83 6.31
CA GLU A 93 -13.29 4.97 6.87
C GLU A 93 -12.34 3.91 6.30
N ILE A 94 -12.79 2.66 6.23
CA ILE A 94 -12.04 1.53 5.66
C ILE A 94 -11.76 1.74 4.17
N LYS A 95 -12.74 2.22 3.42
CA LYS A 95 -12.59 2.55 2.01
C LYS A 95 -11.59 3.70 1.81
N ASN A 96 -11.71 4.78 2.58
CA ASN A 96 -10.77 5.90 2.53
C ASN A 96 -9.35 5.43 2.88
N ALA A 97 -9.20 4.60 3.92
CA ALA A 97 -7.92 4.04 4.29
C ALA A 97 -7.28 3.21 3.17
N LEU A 98 -8.10 2.43 2.46
CA LEU A 98 -7.67 1.62 1.34
C LEU A 98 -7.26 2.49 0.13
N GLU A 99 -8.03 3.53 -0.21
CA GLU A 99 -7.66 4.51 -1.24
C GLU A 99 -6.32 5.18 -0.91
N GLU A 100 -6.10 5.55 0.35
CA GLU A 100 -4.84 6.13 0.78
C GLU A 100 -3.69 5.13 0.70
N CYS A 101 -3.90 3.86 1.09
CA CYS A 101 -2.89 2.79 0.92
C CYS A 101 -2.43 2.66 -0.54
N PHE A 102 -3.36 2.68 -1.50
CA PHE A 102 -3.04 2.59 -2.92
C PHE A 102 -2.35 3.84 -3.44
N SER A 103 -2.74 5.02 -2.98
CA SER A 103 -2.08 6.27 -3.38
C SER A 103 -0.61 6.33 -2.94
N MET A 104 -0.26 5.63 -1.86
CA MET A 104 1.11 5.52 -1.34
C MET A 104 1.97 4.47 -2.08
N MET A 105 1.38 3.68 -2.98
CA MET A 105 2.10 2.76 -3.86
C MET A 105 2.62 3.51 -5.10
N ASP A 106 3.67 4.32 -4.91
CA ASP A 106 4.23 5.07 -6.02
C ASP A 106 5.16 4.21 -6.90
N ILE A 107 4.97 4.28 -8.22
CA ILE A 107 5.89 3.72 -9.23
C ILE A 107 7.21 4.51 -9.32
N SER A 108 7.31 5.66 -8.65
CA SER A 108 8.49 6.54 -8.70
C SER A 108 9.77 5.86 -8.26
N ALA A 109 9.72 4.88 -7.36
CA ALA A 109 10.86 4.02 -7.02
C ALA A 109 11.44 3.34 -8.28
N PHE A 110 10.57 2.82 -9.15
CA PHE A 110 10.97 2.22 -10.43
C PHE A 110 11.40 3.26 -11.47
N GLN A 111 10.83 4.47 -11.45
CA GLN A 111 11.25 5.57 -12.33
C GLN A 111 12.62 6.16 -11.94
N CYS A 112 12.93 6.23 -10.64
CA CYS A 112 14.24 6.64 -10.14
C CYS A 112 15.31 5.64 -10.56
N VAL A 113 15.01 4.35 -10.40
CA VAL A 113 15.83 3.24 -10.89
C VAL A 113 16.02 3.38 -12.40
N SER A 114 14.97 3.45 -13.22
CA SER A 114 15.12 3.57 -14.69
C SER A 114 15.92 4.80 -15.15
N SER A 115 15.92 5.88 -14.36
CA SER A 115 16.70 7.10 -14.62
C SER A 115 18.20 6.96 -14.33
N MET A 116 18.61 5.95 -13.55
CA MET A 116 20.01 5.67 -13.26
C MET A 116 20.63 4.83 -14.38
N LYS A 117 21.59 5.42 -15.10
CA LYS A 117 22.29 4.86 -16.29
C LYS A 117 22.89 3.44 -16.12
N ASN A 118 23.00 2.92 -14.89
CA ASN A 118 23.68 1.67 -14.52
C ASN A 118 22.81 0.67 -13.72
N VAL A 119 21.47 0.75 -13.74
CA VAL A 119 20.62 -0.17 -12.95
C VAL A 119 20.82 -1.64 -13.25
N SER A 120 21.21 -1.97 -14.48
CA SER A 120 21.62 -3.31 -14.85
C SER A 120 22.79 -3.85 -14.03
N MET A 121 23.51 -3.04 -13.23
CA MET A 121 24.53 -3.50 -12.28
C MET A 121 24.06 -3.58 -10.82
N LEU A 122 22.96 -2.90 -10.45
CA LEU A 122 22.41 -2.89 -9.09
C LEU A 122 21.32 -3.95 -8.88
N ALA A 123 20.46 -4.17 -9.87
CA ALA A 123 19.33 -5.10 -9.77
C ALA A 123 19.74 -6.56 -9.98
N ALA A 124 20.73 -6.82 -10.83
CA ALA A 124 21.29 -8.15 -11.06
C ALA A 124 22.63 -8.02 -11.80
N LYS A 125 23.71 -8.68 -11.36
CA LYS A 125 24.88 -8.82 -12.23
C LYS A 125 24.47 -9.65 -13.46
N PRO A 126 24.72 -9.19 -14.69
CA PRO A 126 24.51 -10.04 -15.86
C PRO A 126 25.34 -11.31 -15.70
N LYS A 127 24.69 -12.47 -15.79
CA LYS A 127 25.41 -13.75 -15.86
C LYS A 127 26.26 -13.72 -17.13
N GLN A 128 27.58 -13.84 -16.96
CA GLN A 128 28.48 -14.20 -18.05
C GLN A 128 28.23 -15.64 -18.48
#